data_AF-A0A955W3Q1-F1
#
_entry.id   AF-A0A955W3Q1-F1
#
_cell.length_a   1.000
_cell.length_b   1.000
_cell.length_c   1.000
_cell.angle_alpha   90.00
_cell.angle_beta   90.00
_cell.angle_gamma   90.00
#
_symmetry.space_group_name_H-M   'P 1'
#
loop_
_entity.id
_entity.type
_entity.pdbx_description
1 polymer ?
#
loop_
_entity_poly.entity_id
_entity_poly.type
_entity_poly.pdbx_seq_one_letter_code
_entity_poly.pdbx_strand_id
1 'polypeptide(L)'
;MDHALTSSSAPAYPADAHGHDVILVDGLCVFCNRLVASIARHDKRGRFLFTHIQSALGQAILTRHGHDPSDIDTVYLVTELGTPRERLHLDGEAGRIIWPSLFRIAIVLRLVPLFLLNLQYRLFARVRYRLFGASSTCIVPTEALRARVLGGSASMASEESTPHPLSRELARSPAPPTGHQGSPAAR
;
A
#
# COMPACT_ATOMS: atom_id res chain seq x y z
N MET A 1 -0.55 50.08 -9.19
CA MET A 1 -0.46 49.18 -10.36
C MET A 1 0.06 47.86 -9.85
N ASP A 2 -0.89 47.11 -9.29
CA ASP A 2 -0.70 45.85 -8.62
C ASP A 2 -0.56 44.74 -9.66
N HIS A 3 0.60 44.11 -9.72
CA HIS A 3 0.71 42.76 -10.27
C HIS A 3 0.90 41.80 -9.11
N ALA A 4 -0.25 41.32 -8.62
CA ALA A 4 -0.37 40.14 -7.79
C ALA A 4 0.29 38.96 -8.51
N LEU A 5 1.49 38.59 -8.07
CA LEU A 5 2.07 37.30 -8.38
C LEU A 5 1.28 36.25 -7.59
N THR A 6 0.50 35.48 -8.33
CA THR A 6 -0.26 34.34 -7.90
C THR A 6 0.67 33.32 -7.21
N SER A 7 0.62 33.25 -5.87
CA SER A 7 1.16 32.09 -5.13
C SER A 7 0.29 30.88 -5.48
N SER A 8 0.71 30.15 -6.50
CA SER A 8 0.18 28.84 -6.85
C SER A 8 0.50 27.86 -5.71
N SER A 9 -0.53 27.37 -5.04
CA SER A 9 -0.46 26.41 -3.94
C SER A 9 0.07 25.06 -4.42
N ALA A 10 1.40 24.88 -4.40
CA ALA A 10 2.03 23.60 -4.64
C ALA A 10 1.61 22.57 -3.56
N PRO A 11 1.35 21.30 -3.90
CA PRO A 11 0.83 20.34 -2.94
C PRO A 11 1.88 19.96 -1.88
N ALA A 12 1.39 19.51 -0.72
CA ALA A 12 2.15 19.06 0.45
C ALA A 12 2.89 17.73 0.20
N TYR A 13 3.91 17.72 -0.65
CA TYR A 13 4.88 16.63 -0.80
C TYR A 13 6.30 17.20 -0.84
N PRO A 14 7.33 16.46 -0.39
CA PRO A 14 8.68 16.98 -0.37
C PRO A 14 9.20 17.15 -1.80
N ALA A 15 9.95 18.22 -2.06
CA ALA A 15 10.30 18.66 -3.43
C ALA A 15 11.10 17.60 -4.21
N ASP A 16 11.82 16.73 -3.51
CA ASP A 16 12.55 15.58 -4.03
C ASP A 16 11.65 14.45 -4.53
N ALA A 17 10.36 14.43 -4.18
CA ALA A 17 9.38 13.48 -4.69
C ALA A 17 8.75 13.91 -6.03
N HIS A 18 9.00 15.14 -6.50
CA HIS A 18 8.41 15.64 -7.74
C HIS A 18 8.89 14.84 -8.96
N GLY A 19 7.96 14.41 -9.81
CA GLY A 19 8.23 13.60 -10.99
C GLY A 19 8.52 12.12 -10.71
N HIS A 20 8.51 11.69 -9.45
CA HIS A 20 8.71 10.29 -9.09
C HIS A 20 7.41 9.47 -9.14
N ASP A 21 7.56 8.16 -9.33
CA ASP A 21 6.47 7.20 -9.17
C ASP A 21 6.31 6.87 -7.69
N VAL A 22 5.12 7.04 -7.10
CA VAL A 22 4.86 6.80 -5.68
C VAL A 22 3.86 5.67 -5.50
N ILE A 23 4.23 4.64 -4.75
CA ILE A 23 3.37 3.51 -4.39
C ILE A 23 2.77 3.79 -3.02
N LEU A 24 1.44 3.78 -2.92
CA LEU A 24 0.72 3.90 -1.66
C LEU A 24 0.26 2.51 -1.22
N VAL A 25 0.61 2.14 0.02
CA VAL A 25 0.24 0.85 0.61
C VAL A 25 -0.32 0.98 2.02
N ASP A 26 -1.05 -0.04 2.45
CA ASP A 26 -1.39 -0.22 3.86
C ASP A 26 -0.17 -0.70 4.66
N GLY A 27 0.19 0.05 5.71
CA GLY A 27 1.30 -0.25 6.60
C GLY A 27 1.02 -1.35 7.63
N LEU A 28 -0.24 -1.73 7.83
CA LEU A 28 -0.63 -2.77 8.78
C LEU A 28 -0.64 -4.17 8.16
N CYS A 29 -0.70 -4.29 6.83
CA CYS A 29 -0.68 -5.57 6.15
C CYS A 29 0.76 -6.12 6.04
N VAL A 30 1.03 -7.30 6.63
CA VAL A 30 2.33 -7.98 6.56
C VAL A 30 2.77 -8.22 5.12
N PHE A 31 1.83 -8.61 4.25
CA PHE A 31 2.11 -8.82 2.83
C PHE A 31 2.51 -7.52 2.13
N CYS A 32 1.78 -6.42 2.36
CA CYS A 32 2.08 -5.13 1.73
C CYS A 32 3.49 -4.65 2.11
N ASN A 33 3.87 -4.80 3.38
CA ASN A 33 5.21 -4.47 3.84
C ASN A 33 6.29 -5.36 3.18
N ARG A 34 6.03 -6.67 3.06
CA ARG A 34 6.93 -7.59 2.33
C ARG A 34 7.03 -7.26 0.84
N LEU A 35 5.92 -6.87 0.21
CA LEU A 35 5.86 -6.47 -1.18
C LEU A 35 6.70 -5.22 -1.41
N VAL A 36 6.51 -4.17 -0.61
CA VAL A 36 7.28 -2.92 -0.69
C VAL A 36 8.77 -3.18 -0.46
N ALA A 37 9.14 -3.98 0.55
CA ALA A 37 10.53 -4.37 0.76
C ALA A 37 11.09 -5.20 -0.42
N SER A 38 10.27 -6.00 -1.10
CA SER A 38 10.68 -6.71 -2.32
C SER A 38 10.92 -5.74 -3.48
N ILE A 39 9.99 -4.81 -3.72
CA ILE A 39 10.10 -3.80 -4.77
C ILE A 39 11.34 -2.94 -4.54
N ALA A 40 11.54 -2.41 -3.33
CA ALA A 40 12.69 -1.59 -2.98
C ALA A 40 14.02 -2.32 -3.20
N ARG A 41 14.08 -3.63 -2.93
CA ARG A 41 15.28 -4.45 -3.16
C ARG A 41 15.58 -4.68 -4.64
N HIS A 42 14.56 -4.85 -5.48
CA HIS A 42 14.72 -5.15 -6.91
C HIS A 42 14.79 -3.91 -7.79
N ASP A 43 14.21 -2.79 -7.35
CA ASP A 43 14.31 -1.53 -8.07
C ASP A 43 15.66 -0.85 -7.81
N LYS A 44 16.67 -1.31 -8.54
CA LYS A 44 18.03 -0.77 -8.51
C LYS A 44 18.14 0.64 -9.09
N ARG A 45 17.12 1.13 -9.79
CA ARG A 45 17.12 2.47 -10.42
C ARG A 45 16.51 3.54 -9.53
N GLY A 46 15.96 3.18 -8.37
CA GLY A 46 15.37 4.15 -7.46
C GLY A 46 14.11 4.82 -8.02
N ARG A 47 13.39 4.17 -8.94
CA ARG A 47 12.23 4.76 -9.63
C ARG A 47 11.05 4.99 -8.70
N PHE A 48 10.75 4.01 -7.85
CA PHE A 48 9.59 4.06 -6.95
C PHE A 48 9.91 4.66 -5.59
N LEU A 49 9.06 5.57 -5.13
CA LEU A 49 8.99 6.00 -3.74
C LEU A 49 7.77 5.35 -3.09
N PHE A 50 7.73 5.32 -1.76
CA PHE A 50 6.68 4.62 -1.02
C PHE A 50 6.07 5.56 0.00
N THR A 51 4.76 5.48 0.20
CA THR A 51 4.10 6.16 1.31
C THR A 51 2.95 5.33 1.82
N HIS A 52 2.52 5.58 3.06
CA HIS A 52 1.37 4.90 3.63
C HIS A 52 0.08 5.59 3.19
N ILE A 53 -0.95 4.80 2.89
CA ILE A 53 -2.30 5.31 2.58
C ILE A 53 -2.82 6.21 3.72
N GLN A 54 -2.54 5.83 4.96
CA GLN A 54 -2.96 6.54 6.17
C GLN A 54 -2.15 7.83 6.44
N SER A 55 -0.99 8.02 5.79
CA SER A 55 -0.19 9.23 5.99
C SER A 55 -0.90 10.47 5.43
N ALA A 56 -0.59 11.65 5.95
CA ALA A 56 -1.13 12.91 5.42
C ALA A 56 -0.89 13.07 3.90
N LEU A 57 0.29 12.64 3.42
CA LEU A 57 0.62 12.63 2.01
C LEU A 57 -0.26 11.64 1.22
N GLY A 58 -0.38 10.40 1.70
CA GLY A 58 -1.20 9.36 1.06
C GLY A 58 -2.67 9.78 0.97
N GLN A 59 -3.23 10.30 2.06
CA GLN A 59 -4.61 10.80 2.09
C GLN A 59 -4.80 11.98 1.14
N ALA A 60 -3.87 12.95 1.11
CA ALA A 60 -3.94 14.10 0.21
C ALA A 60 -3.89 13.68 -1.27
N ILE A 61 -3.03 12.70 -1.61
CA ILE A 61 -2.95 12.12 -2.95
C ILE A 61 -4.27 11.45 -3.33
N LEU A 62 -4.80 10.55 -2.50
CA LEU A 62 -6.03 9.83 -2.83
C LEU A 62 -7.22 10.77 -2.97
N THR A 63 -7.34 11.74 -2.06
CA THR A 63 -8.43 12.71 -2.06
C THR A 63 -8.42 13.57 -3.32
N ARG A 64 -7.26 14.06 -3.77
CA ARG A 64 -7.19 14.89 -5.00
C ARG A 64 -7.46 14.10 -6.29
N HIS A 65 -7.28 12.79 -6.26
CA HIS A 65 -7.66 11.88 -7.34
C HIS A 65 -9.10 11.37 -7.23
N GLY A 66 -9.85 11.78 -6.20
CA GLY A 66 -11.25 11.38 -6.01
C GLY A 66 -11.44 9.96 -5.44
N HIS A 67 -10.42 9.41 -4.76
CA HIS A 67 -10.48 8.10 -4.13
C HIS A 67 -10.61 8.19 -2.61
N ASP A 68 -11.34 7.24 -2.03
CA ASP A 68 -11.51 7.14 -0.58
C ASP A 68 -10.23 6.57 0.07
N PRO A 69 -9.56 7.33 0.96
CA PRO A 69 -8.39 6.83 1.70
C PRO A 69 -8.68 5.66 2.63
N SER A 70 -9.96 5.36 2.89
CA SER A 70 -10.41 4.22 3.70
C SER A 70 -10.35 2.90 2.94
N ASP A 71 -10.24 2.94 1.59
CA ASP A 71 -10.06 1.74 0.78
C ASP A 71 -8.61 1.24 0.85
N ILE A 72 -8.33 0.49 1.91
CA ILE A 72 -7.02 -0.12 2.19
C ILE A 72 -6.80 -1.44 1.44
N ASP A 73 -7.81 -1.96 0.74
CA ASP A 73 -7.74 -3.25 0.02
C ASP A 73 -7.08 -3.13 -1.35
N THR A 74 -6.75 -1.92 -1.76
CA THR A 74 -6.17 -1.57 -3.05
C THR A 74 -4.69 -1.19 -2.90
N VAL A 75 -3.87 -1.56 -3.89
CA VAL A 75 -2.53 -1.00 -4.07
C VAL A 75 -2.64 0.12 -5.08
N TYR A 76 -2.22 1.32 -4.67
CA TYR A 76 -2.23 2.49 -5.53
C TYR A 76 -0.82 2.81 -6.01
N LEU A 77 -0.73 3.24 -7.25
CA LEU A 77 0.48 3.79 -7.85
C LEU A 77 0.15 5.15 -8.44
N VAL A 78 0.86 6.18 -8.02
CA VAL A 78 0.89 7.46 -8.71
C VAL A 78 2.13 7.51 -9.59
N THR A 79 1.98 7.88 -10.86
CA THR A 79 3.12 8.15 -11.75
C THR A 79 3.36 9.64 -11.90
N GLU A 80 4.62 10.07 -11.99
CA GLU A 80 5.02 11.47 -12.19
C GLU A 80 4.38 12.46 -11.18
N LEU A 81 4.51 12.17 -9.89
CA LEU A 81 3.89 12.96 -8.80
C LEU A 81 4.17 14.46 -8.93
N GLY A 82 3.14 15.29 -8.85
CA GLY A 82 3.20 16.74 -8.89
C GLY A 82 3.30 17.35 -10.28
N THR A 83 3.43 16.53 -11.33
CA THR A 83 3.53 17.00 -12.71
C THR A 83 2.14 17.09 -13.36
N PRO A 84 1.99 17.82 -14.49
CA PRO A 84 0.76 17.79 -15.29
C PRO A 84 0.40 16.41 -15.87
N ARG A 85 1.33 15.44 -15.81
CA ARG A 85 1.13 14.06 -16.27
C ARG A 85 0.83 13.09 -15.13
N GLU A 86 0.63 13.60 -13.91
CA GLU A 86 0.28 12.79 -12.75
C GLU A 86 -0.94 11.92 -13.05
N ARG A 87 -0.81 10.61 -12.80
CA ARG A 87 -1.91 9.64 -12.94
C ARG A 87 -1.93 8.68 -11.77
N LEU A 88 -3.13 8.30 -11.36
CA LEU A 88 -3.35 7.25 -10.37
C LEU A 88 -3.73 5.95 -11.07
N HIS A 89 -3.07 4.87 -10.69
CA HIS A 89 -3.31 3.51 -11.17
C HIS A 89 -3.59 2.60 -9.97
N LEU A 90 -4.48 1.63 -10.17
CA LEU A 90 -4.95 0.74 -9.11
C LEU A 90 -4.70 -0.72 -9.47
N ASP A 91 -4.56 -1.58 -8.47
CA ASP A 91 -4.61 -3.04 -8.58
C ASP A 91 -3.74 -3.62 -9.72
N GLY A 92 -4.37 -4.26 -10.71
CA GLY A 92 -3.71 -4.88 -11.84
C GLY A 92 -3.06 -3.87 -12.78
N GLU A 93 -3.57 -2.65 -12.86
CA GLU A 93 -2.98 -1.58 -13.66
C GLU A 93 -1.66 -1.09 -13.03
N ALA A 94 -1.67 -0.85 -11.71
CA ALA A 94 -0.45 -0.57 -10.96
C ALA A 94 0.57 -1.71 -11.14
N GLY A 95 0.12 -2.97 -11.03
CA GLY A 95 0.95 -4.15 -11.26
C GLY A 95 1.62 -4.20 -12.65
N ARG A 96 0.93 -3.77 -13.71
CA ARG A 96 1.51 -3.71 -15.07
C ARG A 96 2.60 -2.67 -15.24
N ILE A 97 2.62 -1.65 -14.40
CA ILE A 97 3.63 -0.61 -14.45
C ILE A 97 4.82 -0.99 -13.57
N ILE A 98 4.54 -1.59 -12.40
CA ILE A 98 5.55 -2.00 -11.42
C ILE A 98 6.31 -3.23 -11.92
N TRP A 99 5.66 -4.36 -12.18
CA TRP A 99 6.36 -5.63 -12.37
C TRP A 99 7.31 -5.66 -13.57
N PRO A 100 6.95 -5.16 -14.78
CA PRO A 100 7.88 -5.15 -15.92
C PRO A 100 9.11 -4.27 -15.70
N SER A 101 9.02 -3.28 -14.81
CA SER A 101 10.16 -2.41 -14.48
C SER A 101 11.17 -3.10 -13.56
N LEU A 102 10.72 -4.08 -12.78
CA LEU A 102 11.56 -4.87 -11.87
C LEU A 102 12.12 -6.12 -12.56
N PHE A 103 11.28 -6.81 -13.35
CA PHE A 103 11.62 -8.07 -13.99
C PHE A 103 11.23 -8.04 -15.47
N ARG A 104 12.19 -8.30 -16.37
CA ARG A 104 11.94 -8.32 -17.81
C ARG A 104 10.88 -9.36 -18.22
N ILE A 105 10.86 -10.52 -17.56
CA ILE A 105 9.87 -11.58 -17.82
C ILE A 105 8.44 -11.10 -17.56
N ALA A 106 8.24 -10.14 -16.65
CA ALA A 106 6.94 -9.62 -16.31
C ALA A 106 6.34 -8.72 -17.40
N ILE A 107 7.07 -8.40 -18.48
CA ILE A 107 6.51 -7.71 -19.66
C ILE A 107 5.27 -8.43 -20.20
N VAL A 108 5.20 -9.75 -20.05
CA VAL A 108 4.01 -10.55 -20.44
C VAL A 108 2.72 -10.09 -19.77
N LEU A 109 2.77 -9.46 -18.58
CA LEU A 109 1.59 -8.91 -17.90
C LEU A 109 0.91 -7.80 -18.71
N ARG A 110 1.62 -7.17 -19.66
CA ARG A 110 1.03 -6.20 -20.59
C ARG A 110 0.09 -6.85 -21.62
N LEU A 111 0.28 -8.13 -21.92
CA LEU A 111 -0.55 -8.90 -22.85
C LEU A 111 -1.77 -9.55 -22.17
N VAL A 112 -1.69 -9.79 -20.87
CA VAL A 112 -2.83 -10.31 -20.09
C VAL A 112 -3.97 -9.27 -20.13
N PRO A 113 -5.26 -9.62 -20.16
CA PRO A 113 -6.37 -8.66 -20.04
C PRO A 113 -6.47 -8.01 -18.64
N LEU A 114 -6.88 -6.73 -18.55
CA LEU A 114 -6.92 -6.00 -17.26
C LEU A 114 -7.92 -6.63 -16.29
N PHE A 115 -9.06 -7.05 -16.83
CA PHE A 115 -10.09 -7.74 -16.06
C PHE A 115 -9.54 -8.94 -15.29
N LEU A 116 -8.65 -9.74 -15.90
CA LEU A 116 -8.09 -10.91 -15.25
C LEU A 116 -7.13 -10.53 -14.11
N LEU A 117 -6.31 -9.50 -14.32
CA LEU A 117 -5.39 -9.00 -13.30
C LEU A 117 -6.15 -8.40 -12.11
N ASN A 118 -7.19 -7.62 -12.39
CA ASN A 118 -8.04 -7.04 -11.35
C ASN A 118 -8.84 -8.12 -10.62
N LEU A 119 -9.34 -9.15 -11.32
CA LEU A 119 -10.03 -10.28 -10.68
C LEU A 119 -9.09 -11.05 -9.76
N GLN A 120 -7.89 -11.38 -10.23
CA GLN A 120 -6.86 -12.02 -9.40
C GLN A 120 -6.53 -11.17 -8.18
N TYR A 121 -6.34 -9.87 -8.36
CA TYR A 121 -6.05 -8.95 -7.28
C TYR A 121 -7.20 -8.90 -6.25
N ARG A 122 -8.45 -8.75 -6.68
CA ARG A 122 -9.62 -8.72 -5.78
C ARG A 122 -9.84 -10.04 -5.03
N LEU A 123 -9.49 -11.18 -5.64
CA LEU A 123 -9.50 -12.47 -4.94
C LEU A 123 -8.39 -12.52 -3.88
N PHE A 124 -7.19 -12.06 -4.24
CA PHE A 124 -6.05 -12.00 -3.33
C PHE A 124 -6.27 -11.04 -2.16
N ALA A 125 -6.78 -9.83 -2.41
CA ALA A 125 -7.05 -8.81 -1.39
C ALA A 125 -7.97 -9.34 -0.28
N ARG A 126 -9.01 -10.12 -0.65
CA ARG A 126 -9.92 -10.75 0.31
C ARG A 126 -9.29 -11.83 1.17
N VAL A 127 -8.23 -12.48 0.70
CA VAL A 127 -7.55 -13.54 1.46
C VAL A 127 -6.25 -13.07 2.11
N ARG A 128 -5.71 -11.89 1.76
CA ARG A 128 -4.37 -11.46 2.18
C ARG A 128 -4.22 -11.39 3.71
N TYR A 129 -5.20 -10.84 4.42
CA TYR A 129 -5.16 -10.77 5.88
C TYR A 129 -5.37 -12.14 6.52
N ARG A 130 -6.15 -13.02 5.88
CA ARG A 130 -6.32 -14.40 6.36
C ARG A 130 -5.07 -15.25 6.16
N LEU A 131 -4.30 -15.00 5.09
CA LEU A 131 -3.09 -15.75 4.76
C LEU A 131 -1.84 -15.22 5.47
N PHE A 132 -1.72 -13.90 5.64
CA PHE A 132 -0.51 -13.26 6.15
C PHE A 132 -0.69 -12.52 7.47
N GLY A 133 -1.93 -12.34 7.93
CA GLY A 133 -2.24 -11.57 9.13
C GLY A 133 -2.11 -10.06 8.94
N ALA A 134 -2.45 -9.33 9.99
CA ALA A 134 -2.13 -7.92 10.17
C ALA A 134 -0.99 -7.81 11.20
N SER A 135 -0.04 -6.90 10.96
CA SER A 135 1.01 -6.56 11.91
C SER A 135 0.51 -5.42 12.79
N SER A 136 0.49 -5.64 14.11
CA SER A 136 0.33 -4.55 15.10
C SER A 136 1.66 -3.86 15.42
N THR A 137 2.78 -4.45 14.99
CA THR A 137 4.13 -3.93 15.17
C THR A 137 4.68 -3.41 13.86
N CYS A 138 5.33 -2.25 13.95
CA CYS A 138 5.96 -1.59 12.82
C CYS A 138 7.07 -2.51 12.27
N ILE A 139 6.96 -2.93 11.02
CA ILE A 139 8.02 -3.70 10.35
C ILE A 139 9.18 -2.73 10.11
N VAL A 140 10.33 -2.99 10.75
CA VAL A 140 11.54 -2.19 10.57
C VAL A 140 11.93 -2.24 9.08
N PRO A 141 11.96 -1.11 8.36
CA PRO A 141 12.28 -1.10 6.95
C PRO A 141 13.71 -1.56 6.73
N THR A 142 13.95 -2.24 5.60
CA THR A 142 15.31 -2.41 5.08
C THR A 142 15.93 -1.05 4.79
N GLU A 143 17.25 -0.93 4.85
CA GLU A 143 17.96 0.33 4.53
C GLU A 143 17.56 0.92 3.16
N ALA A 144 17.43 0.05 2.15
CA ALA A 144 16.98 0.43 0.81
C ALA A 144 15.55 0.99 0.77
N LEU A 145 14.71 0.65 1.75
CA LEU A 145 13.36 1.16 1.88
C LEU A 145 13.35 2.49 2.66
N ARG A 146 14.18 2.65 3.69
CA ARG A 146 14.25 3.90 4.49
C ARG A 146 14.50 5.14 3.64
N ALA A 147 15.42 5.06 2.69
CA ALA A 147 15.76 6.18 1.80
C ALA A 147 14.65 6.54 0.79
N ARG A 148 13.56 5.76 0.71
CA ARG A 148 12.54 5.86 -0.34
C ARG A 148 11.13 6.05 0.21
N VAL A 149 10.98 6.14 1.54
CA VAL A 149 9.69 6.38 2.18
C VAL A 149 9.44 7.87 2.32
N LEU A 150 8.32 8.33 1.78
CA LEU A 150 7.84 9.69 1.86
C LEU A 150 6.88 9.82 3.04
N GLY A 151 7.07 10.88 3.84
CA GLY A 151 6.21 11.17 5.00
C GLY A 151 6.80 10.81 6.36
N GLY A 152 8.11 10.57 6.47
CA GLY A 152 8.74 10.54 7.80
C GLY A 152 10.25 10.26 7.79
N SER A 153 11.03 11.22 8.27
CA SER A 153 12.32 10.96 8.92
C SER A 153 12.17 10.61 10.42
N ALA A 154 10.95 10.54 10.96
CA ALA A 154 10.73 10.28 12.39
C ALA A 154 9.47 9.49 12.80
N SER A 155 8.49 9.22 11.93
CA SER A 155 7.29 8.42 12.30
C SER A 155 7.42 6.96 11.89
N MET A 156 8.35 6.25 12.53
CA MET A 156 8.25 4.80 12.73
C MET A 156 8.41 4.41 14.20
N ALA A 157 8.68 5.39 15.07
CA ALA A 157 8.98 5.16 16.49
C ALA A 157 7.91 5.72 17.45
N SER A 158 6.95 6.54 16.98
CA SER A 158 6.14 7.35 17.90
C SER A 158 4.72 7.62 17.41
N GLU A 159 3.92 6.59 17.13
CA GLU A 159 2.46 6.76 17.16
C GLU A 159 1.84 5.53 17.83
N GLU A 160 1.89 5.63 19.16
CA GLU A 160 1.31 4.74 20.14
C GLU A 160 -0.23 4.76 20.04
N SER A 161 -0.80 3.56 20.04
CA SER A 161 -2.13 3.26 20.60
C SER A 161 -3.33 4.05 20.05
N THR A 162 -3.82 3.67 18.87
CA THR A 162 -5.27 3.63 18.67
C THR A 162 -5.61 2.28 18.04
N PRO A 163 -6.49 1.45 18.65
CA PRO A 163 -6.88 0.18 18.07
C PRO A 163 -7.58 0.43 16.73
N HIS A 164 -7.00 -0.06 15.65
CA HIS A 164 -7.59 -0.02 14.32
C HIS A 164 -8.99 -0.67 14.36
N PRO A 165 -10.03 -0.10 13.74
CA PRO A 165 -11.40 -0.63 13.81
C PRO A 165 -11.50 -2.12 13.43
N LEU A 166 -10.68 -2.58 12.48
CA LEU A 166 -10.59 -3.99 12.07
C LEU A 166 -10.09 -4.93 13.19
N SER A 167 -9.27 -4.45 14.13
CA SER A 167 -8.76 -5.25 15.26
C SER A 167 -9.85 -5.55 16.29
N ARG A 168 -10.89 -4.70 16.40
CA ARG A 168 -12.09 -4.98 17.21
C ARG A 168 -13.03 -5.97 16.54
N GLU A 169 -13.07 -6.01 15.22
CA GLU A 169 -13.92 -6.92 14.45
C GLU A 169 -13.36 -8.36 14.44
N LEU A 170 -12.05 -8.51 14.21
CA LEU A 170 -11.35 -9.81 14.24
C LEU A 170 -11.37 -10.47 15.63
N ALA A 171 -11.38 -9.68 16.70
CA ALA A 171 -11.50 -10.18 18.08
C ALA A 171 -12.93 -10.64 18.47
N ARG A 172 -13.96 -10.32 17.66
CA ARG A 172 -15.36 -10.73 17.91
C ARG A 172 -15.80 -11.96 17.10
N SER A 173 -14.93 -12.54 16.28
CA SER A 173 -15.28 -13.73 15.53
C SER A 173 -15.45 -14.93 16.49
N PRO A 174 -16.63 -15.55 16.57
CA PRO A 174 -16.86 -16.67 17.49
C PRO A 174 -15.96 -17.85 17.11
N ALA A 175 -15.24 -18.39 18.10
CA ALA A 175 -14.45 -19.60 17.95
C ALA A 175 -15.32 -20.76 17.41
N PRO A 176 -14.79 -21.62 16.53
CA PRO A 176 -15.54 -22.77 16.05
C PRO A 176 -15.89 -23.71 17.22
N PRO A 177 -17.09 -24.33 17.23
CA PRO A 177 -17.51 -25.20 18.31
C PRO A 177 -16.56 -26.39 18.43
N THR A 178 -16.00 -26.57 19.63
CA THR A 178 -15.22 -27.74 20.01
C THR A 178 -16.14 -28.96 20.03
N GLY A 179 -15.96 -29.85 19.04
CA GLY A 179 -16.67 -31.12 18.97
C GLY A 179 -16.37 -31.99 20.19
N HIS A 180 -17.44 -32.35 20.89
CA HIS A 180 -17.48 -33.31 21.99
C HIS A 180 -16.88 -34.65 21.54
N GLN A 181 -15.75 -35.06 22.12
CA GLN A 181 -15.28 -36.45 22.02
C GLN A 181 -16.14 -37.32 22.93
N GLY A 182 -16.76 -38.33 22.32
CA GLY A 182 -17.56 -39.34 22.99
C GLY A 182 -16.71 -40.28 23.85
N SER A 183 -17.34 -40.69 24.96
CA SER A 183 -16.95 -41.76 25.86
C SER A 183 -16.65 -43.08 25.14
N PRO A 184 -15.83 -43.95 25.75
CA PRO A 184 -16.22 -45.35 25.81
C PRO A 184 -16.36 -45.81 27.26
N ALA A 185 -17.53 -46.39 27.52
CA ALA A 185 -17.81 -47.19 28.70
C ALA A 185 -16.91 -48.43 28.73
N ALA A 186 -16.33 -48.72 29.90
CA ALA A 186 -15.75 -50.02 30.21
C ALA A 186 -16.47 -50.62 31.41
N ARG A 187 -16.88 -51.88 31.20
CA ARG A 187 -17.56 -52.83 32.10
C ARG A 187 -16.84 -53.08 33.41
#